data_AF-A0A8T5JJ56-F1
#
_entry.id   AF-A0A8T5JJ56-F1
#
_cell.length_a   1.000
_cell.length_b   1.000
_cell.length_c   1.000
_cell.angle_alpha   90.00
_cell.angle_beta   90.00
_cell.angle_gamma   90.00
#
_symmetry.space_group_name_H-M   'P 1'
#
loop_
_entity.id
_entity.type
_entity.pdbx_description
1 polymer ?
#
loop_
_entity_poly.entity_id
_entity_poly.type
_entity_poly.pdbx_seq_one_letter_code
_entity_poly.pdbx_strand_id
1 'polypeptide(L)'
;MASTIFIDNTKDNKTAKKIDEQLFELSKQIEFALINPTNILHEKKLVHADPSYDPIFEYEKKDFTEVINELESLEMHDSEIGLLLEEKRKLSLHKAKSLHHRGTPNFTKHSLNAYGRGTKTLLEDAKKLLELNSEEREKTETPEKVVNALRAELTHHGFEYFVDSTDMSASAMVQPSKKRVLVNKHRIYSKHFVKVLLVHEIGTHV
;
A
#
# COMPACT_ATOMS: atom_id res chain seq x y z
N MET A 1 -14.35 -28.21 23.92
CA MET A 1 -15.31 -27.10 24.04
C MET A 1 -14.82 -25.98 23.14
N ALA A 2 -15.41 -25.86 21.95
CA ALA A 2 -15.09 -24.78 21.02
C ALA A 2 -15.91 -23.56 21.45
N SER A 3 -15.23 -22.52 21.90
CA SER A 3 -15.83 -21.26 22.31
C SER A 3 -16.27 -20.51 21.05
N THR A 4 -17.52 -20.73 20.64
CA THR A 4 -18.21 -19.87 19.70
C THR A 4 -18.22 -18.46 20.28
N ILE A 5 -17.45 -17.55 19.69
CA ILE A 5 -17.55 -16.12 19.96
C ILE A 5 -18.92 -15.71 19.41
N PHE A 6 -19.91 -15.65 20.29
CA PHE A 6 -21.20 -15.05 20.01
C PHE A 6 -20.95 -13.57 19.71
N ILE A 7 -20.98 -13.19 18.43
CA ILE A 7 -21.20 -11.79 18.07
C ILE A 7 -22.63 -11.48 18.49
N ASP A 8 -22.75 -10.88 19.66
CA ASP A 8 -24.02 -10.53 20.27
C ASP A 8 -24.84 -9.66 19.31
N ASN A 9 -26.10 -10.00 19.09
CA ASN A 9 -26.94 -9.45 18.02
C ASN A 9 -27.57 -8.10 18.43
N THR A 10 -26.81 -7.31 19.19
CA THR A 10 -27.21 -6.01 19.72
C THR A 10 -27.28 -4.97 18.61
N LYS A 11 -28.11 -3.94 18.80
CA LYS A 11 -28.26 -2.83 17.86
C LYS A 11 -26.91 -2.17 17.52
N ASP A 12 -26.02 -2.10 18.51
CA ASP A 12 -24.70 -1.51 18.39
C ASP A 12 -23.78 -2.31 17.46
N ASN A 13 -23.84 -3.65 17.52
CA ASN A 13 -23.08 -4.52 16.61
C ASN A 13 -23.57 -4.42 15.16
N LYS A 14 -24.88 -4.25 14.95
CA LYS A 14 -25.43 -4.04 13.59
C LYS A 14 -25.01 -2.69 13.00
N THR A 15 -24.98 -1.65 13.82
CA THR A 15 -24.50 -0.32 13.40
C THR A 15 -23.00 -0.34 13.10
N ALA A 16 -22.18 -0.94 13.97
CA ALA A 16 -20.74 -1.05 13.78
C ALA A 16 -20.40 -1.83 12.49
N LYS A 17 -21.10 -2.94 12.24
CA LYS A 17 -20.95 -3.70 11.00
C LYS A 17 -21.24 -2.87 9.76
N LYS A 18 -22.31 -2.07 9.78
CA LYS A 18 -22.65 -1.19 8.64
C LYS A 18 -21.57 -0.14 8.39
N ILE A 19 -21.03 0.47 9.44
CA ILE A 19 -19.94 1.46 9.33
C ILE A 19 -18.69 0.79 8.77
N ASP A 20 -18.35 -0.42 9.24
CA ASP A 20 -17.21 -1.19 8.74
C ASP A 20 -17.36 -1.52 7.25
N GLU A 21 -18.53 -1.96 6.81
CA GLU A 21 -18.83 -2.21 5.39
C GLU A 21 -18.69 -0.93 4.55
N GLN A 22 -19.17 0.22 5.03
CA GLN A 22 -19.01 1.50 4.34
C GLN A 22 -17.53 1.93 4.26
N LEU A 23 -16.79 1.80 5.35
CA LEU A 23 -15.34 2.09 5.38
C LEU A 23 -14.57 1.16 4.45
N PHE A 24 -14.97 -0.10 4.35
CA PHE A 24 -14.39 -1.06 3.43
C PHE A 24 -14.57 -0.61 1.97
N GLU A 25 -15.78 -0.26 1.56
CA GLU A 25 -16.05 0.21 0.19
C GLU A 25 -15.31 1.51 -0.13
N LEU A 26 -15.28 2.47 0.79
CA LEU A 26 -14.51 3.71 0.61
C LEU A 26 -13.01 3.44 0.51
N SER A 27 -12.48 2.50 1.32
CA SER A 27 -11.05 2.19 1.31
C SER A 27 -10.57 1.60 0.00
N LYS A 28 -11.41 0.85 -0.74
CA LYS A 28 -11.08 0.32 -2.06
C LYS A 28 -10.82 1.43 -3.09
N GLN A 29 -11.46 2.58 -2.92
CA GLN A 29 -11.28 3.72 -3.81
C GLN A 29 -9.94 4.45 -3.57
N ILE A 30 -9.34 4.26 -2.39
CA ILE A 30 -8.09 4.88 -1.94
C ILE A 30 -6.92 3.95 -2.27
N GLU A 31 -6.61 3.82 -3.55
CA GLU A 31 -5.51 2.98 -4.02
C GLU A 31 -4.16 3.66 -3.79
N PHE A 32 -3.31 3.09 -2.93
CA PHE A 32 -1.98 3.63 -2.63
C PHE A 32 -1.08 3.69 -3.88
N ALA A 33 -1.30 2.81 -4.87
CA ALA A 33 -0.57 2.80 -6.13
C ALA A 33 -0.58 4.16 -6.86
N LEU A 34 -1.62 4.98 -6.63
CA LEU A 34 -1.78 6.31 -7.22
C LEU A 34 -0.75 7.33 -6.70
N ILE A 35 0.03 6.99 -5.68
CA ILE A 35 1.17 7.83 -5.24
C ILE A 35 2.32 7.82 -6.26
N ASN A 36 2.38 6.80 -7.14
CA ASN A 36 3.48 6.66 -8.08
C ASN A 36 3.28 7.61 -9.28
N PRO A 37 4.32 8.32 -9.71
CA PRO A 37 4.24 9.13 -10.91
C PRO A 37 4.21 8.27 -12.18
N THR A 38 3.43 8.72 -13.17
CA THR A 38 3.25 8.03 -14.46
C THR A 38 4.51 8.12 -15.33
N ASN A 39 5.32 9.16 -15.15
CA ASN A 39 6.55 9.39 -15.90
C ASN A 39 7.83 8.96 -15.15
N ILE A 40 7.72 8.14 -14.09
CA ILE A 40 8.85 7.81 -13.20
C ILE A 40 10.08 7.23 -13.93
N LEU A 41 9.87 6.42 -14.97
CA LEU A 41 10.98 5.83 -15.73
C LEU A 41 11.73 6.87 -16.58
N HIS A 42 11.03 7.90 -17.05
CA HIS A 42 11.62 9.00 -17.81
C HIS A 42 12.43 9.91 -16.89
N GLU A 43 11.81 10.41 -15.82
CA GLU A 43 12.48 11.30 -14.85
C GLU A 43 13.70 10.64 -14.21
N LYS A 44 13.61 9.34 -13.92
CA LYS A 44 14.74 8.58 -13.41
C LYS A 44 15.92 8.58 -14.39
N LYS A 45 15.70 8.50 -15.71
CA LYS A 45 16.79 8.56 -16.70
C LYS A 45 17.46 9.93 -16.71
N LEU A 46 16.67 10.99 -16.61
CA LEU A 46 17.19 12.38 -16.58
C LEU A 46 18.06 12.61 -15.33
N VAL A 47 17.59 12.20 -14.15
CA VAL A 47 18.37 12.33 -12.89
C VAL A 47 19.68 11.53 -12.93
N HIS A 48 19.72 10.36 -13.57
CA HIS A 48 20.97 9.61 -13.72
C HIS A 48 21.94 10.24 -14.73
N ALA A 49 21.41 10.93 -15.74
CA ALA A 49 22.22 11.63 -16.74
C ALA A 49 22.79 12.94 -16.18
N ASP A 50 22.03 13.62 -15.34
CA ASP A 50 22.41 14.87 -14.68
C ASP A 50 21.92 14.88 -13.22
N PRO A 51 22.83 14.69 -12.24
CA PRO A 51 22.47 14.74 -10.82
C PRO A 51 21.97 16.11 -10.32
N SER A 52 22.15 17.18 -11.11
CA SER A 52 21.64 18.52 -10.78
C SER A 52 20.24 18.80 -11.31
N TYR A 53 19.69 17.90 -12.13
CA TYR A 53 18.35 17.99 -12.66
C TYR A 53 17.29 17.77 -11.56
N ASP A 54 16.32 18.68 -11.49
CA ASP A 54 15.17 18.58 -10.59
C ASP A 54 13.99 17.88 -11.31
N PRO A 55 13.60 16.66 -10.90
CA PRO A 55 12.60 15.88 -11.62
C PRO A 55 11.20 16.47 -11.55
N ILE A 56 10.51 16.45 -12.69
CA ILE A 56 9.13 16.94 -12.82
C ILE A 56 8.20 15.74 -12.89
N PHE A 57 7.51 15.43 -11.79
CA PHE A 57 6.64 14.27 -11.72
C PHE A 57 5.21 14.55 -12.17
N GLU A 58 4.71 13.67 -13.04
CA GLU A 58 3.32 13.64 -13.47
C GLU A 58 2.57 12.51 -12.76
N TYR A 59 1.29 12.73 -12.45
CA TYR A 59 0.49 11.73 -11.74
C TYR A 59 -0.89 11.57 -12.38
N GLU A 60 -1.46 10.37 -12.22
CA GLU A 60 -2.83 10.08 -12.65
C GLU A 60 -3.83 11.00 -11.93
N LYS A 61 -4.66 11.71 -12.70
CA LYS A 61 -5.70 12.58 -12.15
C LYS A 61 -6.87 11.72 -11.69
N LYS A 62 -7.09 11.68 -10.38
CA LYS A 62 -8.29 11.09 -9.77
C LYS A 62 -8.86 12.08 -8.78
N ASP A 63 -10.15 12.36 -8.90
CA ASP A 63 -10.88 13.15 -7.91
C ASP A 63 -11.25 12.27 -6.71
N PHE A 64 -11.02 12.79 -5.52
CA PHE A 64 -11.30 12.13 -4.24
C PHE A 64 -12.35 12.91 -3.43
N THR A 65 -12.93 13.98 -3.99
CA THR A 65 -13.88 14.86 -3.30
C THR A 65 -15.06 14.09 -2.72
N GLU A 66 -15.66 13.19 -3.51
CA GLU A 66 -16.77 12.35 -3.07
C GLU A 66 -16.38 11.43 -1.90
N VAL A 67 -15.27 10.68 -2.05
CA VAL A 67 -14.74 9.80 -0.98
C VAL A 67 -14.43 10.57 0.30
N ILE A 68 -13.87 11.78 0.18
CA ILE A 68 -13.56 12.64 1.32
C ILE A 68 -14.86 13.08 2.02
N ASN A 69 -15.85 13.55 1.26
CA ASN A 69 -17.14 13.97 1.81
C ASN A 69 -17.86 12.82 2.51
N GLU A 70 -17.86 11.64 1.89
CA GLU A 70 -18.46 10.44 2.50
C GLU A 70 -17.77 10.09 3.82
N LEU A 71 -16.42 10.03 3.85
CA LEU A 71 -15.66 9.76 5.07
C LEU A 71 -15.89 10.81 6.17
N GLU A 72 -16.05 12.08 5.83
CA GLU A 72 -16.36 13.14 6.80
C GLU A 72 -17.78 13.04 7.34
N SER A 73 -18.74 12.60 6.51
CA SER A 73 -20.16 12.46 6.87
C SER A 73 -20.48 11.20 7.68
N LEU A 74 -19.60 10.20 7.71
CA LEU A 74 -19.82 8.99 8.48
C LEU A 74 -19.91 9.30 9.98
N GLU A 75 -21.09 9.07 10.56
CA GLU A 75 -21.33 9.17 11.99
C GLU A 75 -20.78 7.94 12.70
N MET A 76 -19.84 8.14 13.63
CA MET A 76 -19.28 7.07 14.45
C MET A 76 -20.11 6.85 15.71
N HIS A 77 -20.12 5.61 16.17
CA HIS A 77 -20.75 5.24 17.43
C HIS A 77 -19.78 5.41 18.61
N ASP A 78 -20.27 5.81 19.78
CA ASP A 78 -19.47 5.91 21.01
C ASP A 78 -19.40 4.56 21.73
N SER A 79 -18.73 3.60 21.09
CA SER A 79 -18.40 2.29 21.66
C SER A 79 -16.93 1.98 21.45
N GLU A 80 -16.40 0.97 22.15
CA GLU A 80 -15.00 0.54 21.99
C GLU A 80 -14.67 0.20 20.52
N ILE A 81 -15.58 -0.49 19.83
CA ILE A 81 -15.47 -0.77 18.39
C ILE A 81 -15.58 0.53 17.58
N GLY A 82 -16.48 1.43 17.97
CA GLY A 82 -16.63 2.74 17.32
C GLY A 82 -15.37 3.60 17.38
N LEU A 83 -14.59 3.53 18.46
CA LEU A 83 -13.29 4.20 18.57
C LEU A 83 -12.27 3.63 17.55
N LEU A 84 -12.21 2.31 17.39
CA LEU A 84 -11.35 1.67 16.38
C LEU A 84 -11.77 2.04 14.95
N LEU A 85 -13.08 2.06 14.68
CA LEU A 85 -13.63 2.47 13.39
C LEU A 85 -13.35 3.95 13.10
N GLU A 86 -13.38 4.81 14.14
CA GLU A 86 -13.02 6.22 14.02
C GLU A 86 -11.54 6.40 13.66
N GLU A 87 -10.63 5.63 14.27
CA GLU A 87 -9.22 5.64 13.88
C GLU A 87 -9.04 5.20 12.44
N LYS A 88 -9.75 4.15 12.02
CA LYS A 88 -9.74 3.68 10.62
C LYS A 88 -10.26 4.73 9.66
N ARG A 89 -11.36 5.42 10.01
CA ARG A 89 -11.96 6.52 9.23
C ARG A 89 -10.96 7.66 9.08
N LYS A 90 -10.33 8.13 10.17
CA LYS A 90 -9.31 9.19 10.15
C LYS A 90 -8.12 8.82 9.27
N LEU A 91 -7.63 7.58 9.38
CA LEU A 91 -6.55 7.08 8.55
C LEU A 91 -6.93 7.11 7.06
N SER A 92 -8.09 6.57 6.71
CA SER A 92 -8.61 6.58 5.33
C SER A 92 -8.78 8.01 4.81
N LEU A 93 -9.34 8.91 5.62
CA LEU A 93 -9.55 10.32 5.27
C LEU A 93 -8.22 11.02 4.96
N HIS A 94 -7.22 10.83 5.81
CA HIS A 94 -5.91 11.43 5.59
C HIS A 94 -5.17 10.81 4.40
N LYS A 95 -5.34 9.52 4.12
CA LYS A 95 -4.85 8.91 2.88
C LYS A 95 -5.51 9.51 1.64
N ALA A 96 -6.84 9.63 1.62
CA ALA A 96 -7.59 10.24 0.53
C ALA A 96 -7.16 11.71 0.30
N LYS A 97 -7.09 12.51 1.38
CA LYS A 97 -6.61 13.90 1.31
C LYS A 97 -5.16 14.01 0.84
N SER A 98 -4.29 13.07 1.23
CA SER A 98 -2.91 13.03 0.72
C SER A 98 -2.92 12.80 -0.79
N LEU A 99 -3.63 11.80 -1.28
CA LEU A 99 -3.71 11.53 -2.72
C LEU A 99 -4.35 12.68 -3.50
N HIS A 100 -5.37 13.33 -2.94
CA HIS A 100 -6.03 14.51 -3.53
C HIS A 100 -5.06 15.70 -3.67
N HIS A 101 -4.18 15.90 -2.68
CA HIS A 101 -3.22 17.00 -2.64
C HIS A 101 -1.83 16.62 -3.18
N ARG A 102 -1.70 15.49 -3.89
CA ARG A 102 -0.43 15.04 -4.46
C ARG A 102 0.16 16.10 -5.41
N GLY A 103 1.48 16.31 -5.31
CA GLY A 103 2.17 17.37 -6.04
C GLY A 103 1.98 18.78 -5.45
N THR A 104 1.31 18.91 -4.30
CA THR A 104 1.13 20.20 -3.61
C THR A 104 1.77 20.16 -2.21
N PRO A 105 2.08 21.32 -1.58
CA PRO A 105 2.61 21.37 -0.22
C PRO A 105 1.70 20.72 0.84
N ASN A 106 0.39 20.62 0.57
CA ASN A 106 -0.58 20.02 1.49
C ASN A 106 -0.47 18.49 1.56
N PHE A 107 0.17 17.83 0.59
CA PHE A 107 0.42 16.39 0.62
C PHE A 107 1.07 15.97 1.94
N THR A 108 2.18 16.63 2.29
CA THR A 108 2.97 16.29 3.48
C THR A 108 2.17 16.42 4.77
N LYS A 109 1.33 17.47 4.88
CA LYS A 109 0.47 17.68 6.04
C LYS A 109 -0.47 16.49 6.26
N HIS A 110 -1.14 16.03 5.20
CA HIS A 110 -2.07 14.91 5.31
C HIS A 110 -1.36 13.57 5.51
N SER A 111 -0.20 13.38 4.88
CA SER A 111 0.63 12.19 5.08
C SER A 111 1.09 12.06 6.54
N LEU A 112 1.53 13.16 7.15
CA LEU A 112 1.91 13.19 8.57
C LEU A 112 0.74 12.87 9.50
N ASN A 113 -0.48 13.29 9.17
CA ASN A 113 -1.65 12.94 9.97
C ASN A 113 -2.06 11.47 9.80
N ALA A 114 -1.74 10.85 8.66
CA ALA A 114 -2.01 9.42 8.42
C ALA A 114 -0.97 8.51 9.08
N TYR A 115 0.32 8.89 9.04
CA TYR A 115 1.43 7.98 9.38
C TYR A 115 2.29 8.46 10.55
N GLY A 116 2.07 9.67 11.04
CA GLY A 116 2.92 10.30 12.05
C GLY A 116 4.26 10.78 11.49
N ARG A 117 5.17 11.13 12.41
CA ARG A 117 6.56 11.51 12.12
C ARG A 117 7.49 10.39 12.52
N GLY A 118 8.56 10.19 11.75
CA GLY A 118 9.67 9.35 12.18
C GLY A 118 10.25 9.86 13.50
N THR A 119 10.59 8.94 14.41
CA THR A 119 11.23 9.28 15.69
C THR A 119 12.74 9.36 15.53
N LYS A 120 13.43 10.02 16.49
CA LYS A 120 14.90 10.03 16.52
C LYS A 120 15.47 8.62 16.60
N THR A 121 14.87 7.76 17.41
CA THR A 121 15.23 6.35 17.53
C THR A 121 15.13 5.62 16.18
N LEU A 122 14.02 5.82 15.45
CA LEU A 122 13.86 5.23 14.12
C LEU A 122 14.95 5.70 13.15
N LEU A 123 15.34 6.98 13.22
CA LEU A 123 16.42 7.53 12.41
C LEU A 123 17.79 6.95 12.77
N GLU A 124 18.07 6.78 14.07
CA GLU A 124 19.31 6.17 14.56
C GLU A 124 19.43 4.71 14.13
N ASP A 125 18.34 3.95 14.23
CA ASP A 125 18.32 2.55 13.80
C ASP A 125 18.47 2.42 12.28
N ALA A 126 17.82 3.30 11.51
CA ALA A 126 18.00 3.36 10.06
C ALA A 126 19.47 3.65 9.67
N LYS A 127 20.17 4.53 10.40
CA LYS A 127 21.59 4.80 10.16
C LYS A 127 22.48 3.59 10.42
N LYS A 128 22.23 2.85 11.51
CA LYS A 128 22.97 1.60 11.79
C LYS A 128 22.79 0.58 10.65
N LEU A 129 21.58 0.49 10.09
CA LEU A 129 21.32 -0.41 8.95
C LEU A 129 22.12 -0.02 7.69
N LEU A 130 22.42 1.26 7.50
CA LEU A 130 23.25 1.72 6.36
C LEU A 130 24.73 1.36 6.51
N GLU A 131 25.20 1.14 7.74
CA GLU A 131 26.59 0.73 8.02
C GLU A 131 26.80 -0.78 7.88
N LEU A 132 25.71 -1.56 7.78
CA LEU A 132 25.81 -3.00 7.56
C LEU A 132 26.29 -3.27 6.14
N ASN A 133 27.35 -4.07 6.01
CA ASN A 133 27.79 -4.57 4.72
C ASN A 133 26.69 -5.44 4.11
N SER A 134 26.17 -5.02 2.96
CA SER A 134 25.26 -5.85 2.19
C SER A 134 26.06 -6.93 1.47
N GLU A 135 25.75 -8.21 1.72
CA GLU A 135 26.22 -9.28 0.86
C GLU A 135 25.65 -9.09 -0.55
N GLU A 136 26.53 -8.95 -1.56
CA GLU A 136 26.10 -8.99 -2.94
C GLU A 136 25.56 -10.38 -3.25
N ARG A 137 24.26 -10.43 -3.54
CA ARG A 137 23.57 -11.66 -3.93
C ARG A 137 23.42 -11.68 -5.43
N GLU A 138 23.78 -12.81 -6.02
CA GLU A 138 23.62 -13.04 -7.45
C GLU A 138 22.14 -12.87 -7.86
N LYS A 139 21.92 -12.04 -8.89
CA LYS A 139 20.59 -11.76 -9.43
C LYS A 139 20.40 -12.58 -10.70
N THR A 140 19.69 -13.69 -10.61
CA THR A 140 19.48 -14.66 -11.69
C THR A 140 18.02 -14.85 -12.08
N GLU A 141 17.09 -14.33 -11.28
CA GLU A 141 15.67 -14.57 -11.45
C GLU A 141 15.04 -13.48 -12.32
N THR A 142 14.46 -13.90 -13.45
CA THR A 142 13.76 -13.00 -14.38
C THR A 142 12.36 -12.68 -13.86
N PRO A 143 11.73 -11.57 -14.30
CA PRO A 143 10.35 -11.25 -13.94
C PRO A 143 9.37 -12.39 -14.22
N GLU A 144 9.54 -13.11 -15.33
CA GLU A 144 8.72 -14.27 -15.69
C GLU A 144 8.79 -15.40 -14.65
N LYS A 145 10.00 -15.72 -14.16
CA LYS A 145 10.18 -16.70 -13.09
C LYS A 145 9.51 -16.26 -11.80
N VAL A 146 9.59 -14.96 -11.47
CA VAL A 146 8.94 -14.40 -10.29
C VAL A 146 7.42 -14.44 -10.40
N VAL A 147 6.87 -14.11 -11.58
CA VAL A 147 5.42 -14.21 -11.86
C VAL A 147 4.95 -15.66 -11.68
N ASN A 148 5.69 -16.64 -12.21
CA ASN A 148 5.35 -18.05 -12.05
C ASN A 148 5.42 -18.50 -10.58
N ALA A 149 6.42 -18.06 -9.83
CA ALA A 149 6.53 -18.35 -8.40
C ALA A 149 5.35 -17.77 -7.59
N LEU A 150 4.98 -16.52 -7.85
CA LEU A 150 3.82 -15.88 -7.22
C LEU A 150 2.51 -16.61 -7.55
N ARG A 151 2.29 -17.01 -8.81
CA ARG A 151 1.10 -17.77 -9.21
C ARG A 151 1.02 -19.12 -8.50
N ALA A 152 2.14 -19.83 -8.41
CA ALA A 152 2.21 -21.11 -7.71
C ALA A 152 1.88 -20.95 -6.23
N GLU A 153 2.45 -19.95 -5.56
CA GLU A 153 2.20 -19.67 -4.15
C GLU A 153 0.74 -19.26 -3.89
N LEU A 154 0.17 -18.37 -4.71
CA LEU A 154 -1.25 -18.01 -4.63
C LEU A 154 -2.17 -19.23 -4.80
N THR A 155 -1.86 -20.09 -5.78
CA THR A 155 -2.62 -21.33 -6.02
C THR A 155 -2.50 -22.29 -4.84
N HIS A 156 -1.31 -22.40 -4.24
CA HIS A 156 -1.07 -23.23 -3.06
C HIS A 156 -1.95 -22.84 -1.87
N HIS A 157 -2.14 -21.53 -1.65
CA HIS A 157 -3.01 -21.00 -0.59
C HIS A 157 -4.48 -20.83 -0.99
N GLY A 158 -4.86 -21.18 -2.23
CA GLY A 158 -6.23 -21.07 -2.72
C GLY A 158 -6.71 -19.64 -3.02
N PHE A 159 -5.80 -18.71 -3.28
CA PHE A 159 -6.12 -17.33 -3.62
C PHE A 159 -6.27 -17.11 -5.12
N GLU A 160 -7.37 -16.49 -5.52
CA GLU A 160 -7.65 -16.12 -6.91
C GLU A 160 -7.18 -14.70 -7.21
N TYR A 161 -5.92 -14.55 -7.61
CA TYR A 161 -5.34 -13.27 -8.02
C TYR A 161 -4.72 -13.36 -9.42
N PHE A 162 -4.87 -12.30 -10.21
CA PHE A 162 -4.19 -12.17 -11.50
C PHE A 162 -2.76 -11.64 -11.29
N VAL A 163 -1.76 -12.38 -11.74
CA VAL A 163 -0.35 -12.01 -11.62
C VAL A 163 0.22 -11.65 -12.98
N ASP A 164 0.88 -10.50 -13.08
CA ASP A 164 1.51 -10.04 -14.33
C ASP A 164 2.75 -9.18 -14.06
N SER A 165 3.50 -8.85 -15.12
CA SER A 165 4.63 -7.92 -15.06
C SER A 165 4.33 -6.62 -15.79
N THR A 166 4.79 -5.49 -15.28
CA THR A 166 4.58 -4.17 -15.89
C THR A 166 5.74 -3.20 -15.65
N ASP A 167 5.71 -2.07 -16.34
CA ASP A 167 6.56 -0.90 -16.07
C ASP A 167 6.26 -0.35 -14.68
N MET A 168 7.25 -0.36 -13.79
CA MET A 168 7.15 0.31 -12.49
C MET A 168 8.53 0.57 -11.87
N SER A 169 8.56 1.39 -10.83
CA SER A 169 9.77 1.61 -10.01
C SER A 169 9.92 0.57 -8.91
N ALA A 170 8.81 0.16 -8.29
CA ALA A 170 8.75 -0.84 -7.23
C ALA A 170 9.23 -2.21 -7.73
N SER A 171 9.55 -3.13 -6.81
CA SER A 171 9.94 -4.51 -7.16
C SER A 171 8.72 -5.34 -7.55
N ALA A 172 7.68 -5.24 -6.71
CA ALA A 172 6.36 -5.79 -6.92
C ALA A 172 5.35 -4.91 -6.19
N MET A 173 4.06 -5.16 -6.45
CA MET A 173 2.95 -4.45 -5.83
C MET A 173 1.71 -5.34 -5.86
N VAL A 174 1.00 -5.42 -4.73
CA VAL A 174 -0.33 -6.04 -4.65
C VAL A 174 -1.41 -4.97 -4.70
N GLN A 175 -2.47 -5.23 -5.47
CA GLN A 175 -3.68 -4.42 -5.55
C GLN A 175 -4.87 -5.29 -5.09
N PRO A 176 -5.16 -5.33 -3.77
CA PRO A 176 -6.19 -6.23 -3.23
C PRO A 176 -7.58 -5.95 -3.79
N SER A 177 -7.93 -4.67 -3.96
CA SER A 177 -9.22 -4.25 -4.53
C SER A 177 -9.45 -4.77 -5.96
N LYS A 178 -8.37 -5.00 -6.72
CA LYS A 178 -8.40 -5.50 -8.09
C LYS A 178 -8.08 -6.99 -8.18
N LYS A 179 -7.75 -7.64 -7.06
CA LYS A 179 -7.17 -8.99 -7.01
C LYS A 179 -6.00 -9.17 -7.98
N ARG A 180 -5.05 -8.23 -7.96
CA ARG A 180 -3.87 -8.24 -8.85
C ARG A 180 -2.55 -8.20 -8.09
N VAL A 181 -1.56 -8.92 -8.59
CA VAL A 181 -0.16 -8.81 -8.19
C VAL A 181 0.67 -8.42 -9.40
N LEU A 182 1.45 -7.36 -9.30
CA LEU A 182 2.25 -6.82 -10.39
C LEU A 182 3.73 -6.90 -10.04
N VAL A 183 4.55 -7.34 -10.98
CA VAL A 183 6.00 -7.47 -10.85
C VAL A 183 6.70 -6.50 -11.81
N ASN A 184 7.84 -5.95 -11.40
CA ASN A 184 8.61 -5.09 -12.30
C ASN A 184 9.23 -5.87 -13.45
N LYS A 185 8.86 -5.53 -14.69
CA LYS A 185 9.33 -6.22 -15.90
C LYS A 185 10.80 -5.94 -16.27
N HIS A 186 11.43 -4.95 -15.66
CA HIS A 186 12.81 -4.55 -15.98
C HIS A 186 13.83 -4.97 -14.92
N ARG A 187 13.39 -5.66 -13.85
CA ARG A 187 14.25 -6.02 -12.73
C ARG A 187 14.67 -7.47 -12.79
N ILE A 188 15.94 -7.74 -12.46
CA ILE A 188 16.44 -9.08 -12.16
C ILE A 188 16.55 -9.23 -10.65
N TYR A 189 16.09 -10.37 -10.13
CA TYR A 189 15.95 -10.64 -8.71
C TYR A 189 16.95 -11.71 -8.27
N SER A 190 17.34 -11.70 -6.99
CA SER A 190 18.05 -12.84 -6.39
C SER A 190 17.04 -13.86 -5.87
N LYS A 191 17.42 -15.14 -5.84
CA LYS A 191 16.57 -16.22 -5.30
C LYS A 191 16.06 -15.93 -3.89
N HIS A 192 16.93 -15.38 -3.04
CA HIS A 192 16.54 -14.99 -1.69
C HIS A 192 15.49 -13.88 -1.71
N PHE A 193 15.67 -12.86 -2.55
CA PHE A 193 14.70 -11.77 -2.65
C PHE A 193 13.33 -12.26 -3.13
N VAL A 194 13.28 -13.23 -4.05
CA VAL A 194 12.01 -13.86 -4.46
C VAL A 194 11.31 -14.50 -3.26
N LYS A 195 12.02 -15.23 -2.40
CA LYS A 195 11.43 -15.81 -1.18
C LYS A 195 10.85 -14.74 -0.24
N VAL A 196 11.61 -13.66 0.00
CA VAL A 196 11.15 -12.53 0.81
C VAL A 196 9.91 -11.89 0.19
N LEU A 197 9.90 -11.74 -1.13
CA LEU A 197 8.80 -11.16 -1.87
C LEU A 197 7.54 -12.02 -1.77
N LEU A 198 7.64 -13.36 -1.86
CA LEU A 198 6.49 -14.24 -1.66
C LEU A 198 5.87 -14.05 -0.27
N VAL A 199 6.71 -14.05 0.78
CA VAL A 199 6.24 -13.88 2.16
C VAL A 199 5.65 -12.50 2.39
N HIS A 200 6.28 -11.43 1.89
CA HIS A 200 5.78 -10.08 2.08
C HIS A 200 4.51 -9.83 1.28
N GLU A 201 4.55 -10.05 -0.03
CA GLU A 201 3.45 -9.69 -0.92
C GLU A 201 2.22 -10.57 -0.67
N ILE A 202 2.40 -11.90 -0.61
CA ILE A 202 1.27 -12.82 -0.39
C ILE A 202 0.92 -12.92 1.09
N GLY A 203 1.92 -13.07 1.96
CA GLY A 203 1.65 -13.25 3.40
C GLY A 203 1.15 -12.00 4.13
N THR A 204 1.28 -10.80 3.54
CA THR A 204 0.85 -9.54 4.19
C THR A 204 -0.28 -8.83 3.45
N HIS A 205 -0.31 -8.88 2.10
CA HIS A 205 -1.21 -8.03 1.31
C HIS A 205 -2.32 -8.78 0.57
N VAL A 206 -2.27 -10.10 0.46
CA VAL A 206 -3.31 -10.93 -0.18
C VAL A 206 -4.30 -11.43 0.86
#